data_AF-A0A841V9M9-F1
#
_entry.id   AF-A0A841V9M9-F1
#
_cell.length_a   1.000
_cell.length_b   1.000
_cell.length_c   1.000
_cell.angle_alpha   90.00
_cell.angle_beta   90.00
_cell.angle_gamma   90.00
#
_symmetry.space_group_name_H-M   'P 1'
#
loop_
_entity.id
_entity.type
_entity.pdbx_description
1 polymer ?
#
loop_
_entity_poly.entity_id
_entity_poly.type
_entity_poly.pdbx_seq_one_letter_code
_entity_poly.pdbx_strand_id
1 'polypeptide(L)'
;MESKQIDLINNELQKWCQGDFVLGEQWFVHRFNPQFPLTPDSRKQDAEENDLVESEVKGLVVVTQTCDIVRSCCKRPFLEVVPLVEIEAEQISEIKKGRRPQYAYIEGVAKLNLVADLDRVMTVEKALILQWNRQQGCVTDQEKRLLTQAIARKRIRFAFPDDFVQFVSKLQKRMQDKHTKQSDEGEALRALREIRVSARPSWNDENPELMFYFIREEEQDDYNGIGWDKWLDKWLNLLPKSGRFQSDGLVVSLEDMTAKDYVDSDPLDLDHL
;
A
#
# COMPACT_ATOMS: atom_id res chain seq x y z
N MET A 1 -3.51 37.02 0.90
CA MET A 1 -2.52 36.70 -0.15
C MET A 1 -2.87 37.53 -1.37
N GLU A 2 -1.92 38.26 -1.95
CA GLU A 2 -2.19 39.11 -3.12
C GLU A 2 -2.46 38.26 -4.37
N SER A 3 -3.27 38.74 -5.32
CA SER A 3 -3.61 37.99 -6.55
C SER A 3 -2.37 37.46 -7.28
N LYS A 4 -1.31 38.28 -7.37
CA LYS A 4 -0.05 37.90 -8.02
C LYS A 4 0.65 36.72 -7.34
N GLN A 5 0.58 36.63 -6.01
CA GLN A 5 1.17 35.53 -5.25
C GLN A 5 0.40 34.23 -5.48
N ILE A 6 -0.94 34.32 -5.53
CA ILE A 6 -1.80 33.17 -5.83
C ILE A 6 -1.50 32.64 -7.25
N ASP A 7 -1.38 33.54 -8.23
CA ASP A 7 -1.07 33.18 -9.61
C ASP A 7 0.31 32.52 -9.72
N LEU A 8 1.31 33.04 -9.01
CA LEU A 8 2.65 32.45 -8.95
C LEU A 8 2.62 31.00 -8.42
N ILE A 9 1.95 30.77 -7.28
CA ILE A 9 1.81 29.43 -6.69
C ILE A 9 1.07 28.49 -7.64
N ASN A 10 -0.06 28.93 -8.19
CA ASN A 10 -0.89 28.10 -9.07
C ASN A 10 -0.16 27.71 -10.37
N ASN A 11 0.65 28.62 -10.92
CA ASN A 11 1.47 28.34 -12.10
C ASN A 11 2.58 27.34 -11.78
N GLU A 12 3.22 27.43 -10.61
CA GLU A 12 4.24 26.47 -10.21
C GLU A 12 3.63 25.08 -9.99
N LEU A 13 2.46 24.99 -9.35
CA LEU A 13 1.74 23.73 -9.14
C LEU A 13 1.46 22.94 -10.43
N GLN A 14 1.33 23.61 -11.58
CA GLN A 14 1.10 22.93 -12.87
C GLN A 14 2.25 22.01 -13.28
N LYS A 15 3.44 22.22 -12.73
CA LYS A 15 4.63 21.41 -13.01
C LYS A 15 4.72 20.18 -12.12
N TRP A 16 4.00 20.16 -11.00
CA TRP A 16 4.09 19.10 -10.00
C TRP A 16 3.08 17.97 -10.27
N CYS A 17 3.49 16.73 -10.00
CA CYS A 17 2.64 15.55 -10.00
C CYS A 17 2.87 14.66 -8.78
N GLN A 18 1.91 13.77 -8.51
CA GLN A 18 2.04 12.76 -7.46
C GLN A 18 3.32 11.95 -7.67
N GLY A 19 4.11 11.80 -6.60
CA GLY A 19 5.40 11.12 -6.62
C GLY A 19 6.59 12.03 -6.81
N ASP A 20 6.40 13.29 -7.23
CA ASP A 20 7.49 14.26 -7.26
C ASP A 20 8.04 14.50 -5.86
N PHE A 21 9.33 14.81 -5.80
CA PHE A 21 10.06 14.88 -4.55
C PHE A 21 11.03 16.06 -4.50
N VAL A 22 11.51 16.32 -3.30
CA VAL A 22 12.59 17.28 -3.02
C VAL A 22 13.62 16.58 -2.14
N LEU A 23 14.90 16.83 -2.40
CA LEU A 23 16.03 16.32 -1.61
C LEU A 23 16.69 17.47 -0.84
N GLY A 24 17.42 17.09 0.21
CA GLY A 24 18.16 18.01 1.07
C GLY A 24 17.59 18.03 2.49
N GLU A 25 18.07 18.96 3.30
CA GLU A 25 17.61 19.15 4.68
C GLU A 25 16.15 19.61 4.67
N GLN A 26 15.24 18.68 4.91
CA GLN A 26 13.81 18.96 5.08
C GLN A 26 13.41 18.60 6.50
N TRP A 27 12.48 19.37 7.06
CA TRP A 27 11.95 19.14 8.39
C TRP A 27 10.61 18.43 8.31
N PHE A 28 10.49 17.33 9.03
CA PHE A 28 9.25 16.56 9.15
C PHE A 28 8.74 16.62 10.57
N VAL A 29 7.48 16.96 10.73
CA VAL A 29 6.87 17.18 12.04
C VAL A 29 5.87 16.08 12.34
N HIS A 30 5.90 15.56 13.57
CA HIS A 30 4.85 14.70 14.10
C HIS A 30 4.60 14.97 15.57
N ARG A 31 3.41 14.59 16.04
CA ARG A 31 3.09 14.61 17.46
C ARG A 31 3.51 13.31 18.14
N PHE A 32 3.88 13.40 19.42
CA PHE A 32 4.19 12.25 20.25
C PHE A 32 3.66 12.43 21.69
N ASN A 33 3.78 11.40 22.51
CA ASN A 33 3.51 11.49 23.94
C ASN A 33 4.85 11.61 24.70
N PRO A 34 5.15 12.75 25.36
CA PRO A 34 6.40 12.94 26.10
C PRO A 34 6.65 11.91 27.21
N GLN A 35 5.59 11.33 27.77
CA GLN A 35 5.71 10.29 28.79
C GLN A 35 6.07 8.92 28.19
N PHE A 36 5.77 8.71 26.91
CA PHE A 36 5.97 7.44 26.21
C PHE A 36 6.53 7.65 24.79
N PRO A 37 7.76 8.21 24.65
CA PRO A 37 8.35 8.48 23.35
C PRO A 37 8.72 7.19 22.60
N LEU A 38 8.18 7.03 21.39
CA LEU A 38 8.37 5.82 20.58
C LEU A 38 9.52 5.91 19.59
N THR A 39 9.79 7.10 19.03
CA THR A 39 10.80 7.31 17.98
C THR A 39 12.13 7.80 18.55
N PRO A 40 13.28 7.54 17.89
CA PRO A 40 14.57 8.06 18.33
C PRO A 40 14.60 9.57 18.53
N ASP A 41 13.91 10.34 17.68
CA ASP A 41 13.86 11.80 17.79
C ASP A 41 12.96 12.26 18.93
N SER A 42 11.81 11.61 19.13
CA SER A 42 10.93 11.91 20.27
C SER A 42 11.59 11.64 21.63
N ARG A 43 12.52 10.69 21.70
CA ARG A 43 13.28 10.37 22.93
C ARG A 43 14.36 11.40 23.28
N LYS A 44 14.76 12.24 22.32
CA LYS A 44 15.75 13.30 22.52
C LYS A 44 15.11 14.62 22.95
N GLN A 45 13.79 14.74 22.88
CA GLN A 45 13.07 15.94 23.28
C GLN A 45 12.98 16.03 24.81
N ASP A 46 13.16 17.23 25.35
CA ASP A 46 12.99 17.48 26.78
C ASP A 46 11.53 17.27 27.19
N ALA A 47 11.34 16.43 28.21
CA ALA A 47 10.08 15.75 28.49
C ALA A 47 8.97 16.60 29.12
N GLU A 48 9.17 17.91 29.34
CA GLU A 48 8.28 18.64 30.25
C GLU A 48 7.04 19.26 29.59
N GLU A 49 7.05 19.74 28.34
CA GLU A 49 5.83 20.37 27.75
C GLU A 49 5.67 20.29 26.23
N ASN A 50 6.62 19.72 25.48
CA ASN A 50 6.53 19.70 24.02
C ASN A 50 6.04 18.34 23.49
N ASP A 51 4.81 18.30 22.96
CA ASP A 51 4.23 17.11 22.32
C ASP A 51 4.48 17.05 20.79
N LEU A 52 5.31 17.97 20.28
CA LEU A 52 5.72 18.09 18.90
C LEU A 52 7.20 17.73 18.76
N VAL A 53 7.53 16.95 17.73
CA VAL A 53 8.92 16.66 17.36
C VAL A 53 9.14 17.01 15.90
N GLU A 54 10.20 17.76 15.67
CA GLU A 54 10.74 18.06 14.36
C GLU A 54 11.93 17.14 14.10
N SER A 55 11.88 16.40 13.00
CA SER A 55 12.92 15.47 12.56
C SER A 55 13.47 15.92 11.22
N GLU A 56 14.79 16.01 11.11
CA GLU A 56 15.43 16.18 9.80
C GLU A 56 15.29 14.88 8.99
N VAL A 57 14.89 15.02 7.71
CA VAL A 57 14.74 13.90 6.77
C VAL A 57 15.50 14.19 5.48
N LYS A 58 15.85 13.12 4.74
CA LYS A 58 16.66 13.22 3.51
C LYS A 58 15.94 13.92 2.35
N GLY A 59 14.64 14.04 2.46
CA GLY A 59 13.77 14.64 1.47
C GLY A 59 12.31 14.34 1.74
N LEU A 60 11.43 14.89 0.90
CA LEU A 60 9.98 14.71 0.98
C LEU A 60 9.45 14.29 -0.39
N VAL A 61 8.45 13.40 -0.39
CA VAL A 61 7.69 13.03 -1.59
C VAL A 61 6.27 13.56 -1.45
N VAL A 62 5.75 14.18 -2.51
CA VAL A 62 4.35 14.60 -2.59
C VAL A 62 3.49 13.40 -2.94
N VAL A 63 2.63 12.99 -2.01
CA VAL A 63 1.70 11.86 -2.21
C VAL A 63 0.29 12.30 -2.58
N THR A 64 0.02 13.60 -2.54
CA THR A 64 -1.24 14.18 -3.01
C THR A 64 -1.47 13.82 -4.48
N GLN A 65 -2.71 13.50 -4.85
CA GLN A 65 -3.05 13.16 -6.22
C GLN A 65 -2.91 14.39 -7.15
N THR A 66 -2.41 14.20 -8.37
CA THR A 66 -2.05 15.29 -9.30
C THR A 66 -3.19 16.26 -9.60
N CYS A 67 -4.43 15.79 -9.75
CA CYS A 67 -5.60 16.64 -9.97
C CYS A 67 -5.93 17.52 -8.76
N ASP A 68 -5.55 17.12 -7.55
CA ASP A 68 -5.66 17.94 -6.34
C ASP A 68 -4.45 18.87 -6.16
N ILE A 69 -3.25 18.47 -6.59
CA ILE A 69 -2.06 19.32 -6.62
C ILE A 69 -2.33 20.57 -7.47
N VAL A 70 -2.76 20.40 -8.72
CA VAL A 70 -2.93 21.51 -9.69
C VAL A 70 -4.14 22.41 -9.41
N ARG A 71 -5.03 22.02 -8.48
CA ARG A 71 -6.15 22.88 -8.04
C ARG A 71 -5.62 24.12 -7.32
N SER A 72 -6.30 25.24 -7.54
CA SER A 72 -5.99 26.52 -6.93
C SER A 72 -5.72 26.41 -5.42
N CYS A 73 -4.61 27.00 -4.97
CA CYS A 73 -4.23 27.05 -3.57
C CYS A 73 -5.26 27.76 -2.68
N CYS A 74 -6.13 28.60 -3.25
CA CYS A 74 -7.23 29.23 -2.51
C CYS A 74 -8.34 28.24 -2.11
N LYS A 75 -8.54 27.17 -2.89
CA LYS A 75 -9.58 26.15 -2.64
C LYS A 75 -9.03 24.91 -1.98
N ARG A 76 -7.81 24.52 -2.34
CA ARG A 76 -7.08 23.37 -1.81
C ARG A 76 -5.67 23.86 -1.42
N PRO A 77 -5.49 24.42 -0.22
CA PRO A 77 -4.23 25.07 0.17
C PRO A 77 -3.13 24.09 0.56
N PHE A 78 -3.45 22.81 0.72
CA PHE A 78 -2.54 21.83 1.32
C PHE A 78 -2.06 20.76 0.34
N LEU A 79 -0.90 20.19 0.66
CA LEU A 79 -0.33 18.96 0.11
C LEU A 79 -0.04 17.99 1.25
N GLU A 80 -0.30 16.72 1.03
CA GLU A 80 0.24 15.62 1.80
C GLU A 80 1.63 15.25 1.27
N VAL A 81 2.58 15.15 2.19
CA VAL A 81 3.96 14.71 1.96
C VAL A 81 4.35 13.60 2.92
N VAL A 82 5.28 12.76 2.46
CA VAL A 82 5.88 11.68 3.25
C VAL A 82 7.40 11.79 3.20
N PRO A 83 8.12 11.36 4.24
CA PRO A 83 9.57 11.48 4.26
C PRO A 83 10.21 10.41 3.38
N LEU A 84 11.33 10.79 2.76
CA LEU A 84 12.26 9.84 2.15
C LEU A 84 13.17 9.25 3.22
N VAL A 85 13.18 7.93 3.33
CA VAL A 85 14.00 7.18 4.29
C VAL A 85 14.95 6.25 3.56
N GLU A 86 16.15 6.10 4.11
CA GLU A 86 17.17 5.19 3.60
C GLU A 86 16.83 3.75 4.01
N ILE A 87 16.97 2.83 3.05
CA ILE A 87 16.69 1.42 3.24
C ILE A 87 17.87 0.59 2.76
N GLU A 88 18.17 -0.47 3.51
CA GLU A 88 19.18 -1.46 3.12
C GLU A 88 18.85 -2.08 1.76
N ALA A 89 19.87 -2.26 0.91
CA ALA A 89 19.68 -2.72 -0.47
C ALA A 89 18.91 -4.05 -0.59
N GLU A 90 19.06 -4.94 0.39
CA GLU A 90 18.37 -6.24 0.44
C GLU A 90 16.85 -6.07 0.54
N GLN A 91 16.40 -5.05 1.28
CA GLN A 91 14.97 -4.78 1.52
C GLN A 91 14.31 -4.06 0.35
N ILE A 92 15.07 -3.39 -0.52
CA ILE A 92 14.54 -2.71 -1.72
C ILE A 92 13.79 -3.70 -2.62
N SER A 93 14.31 -4.91 -2.77
CA SER A 93 13.67 -5.95 -3.58
C SER A 93 12.28 -6.31 -3.07
N GLU A 94 12.09 -6.31 -1.75
CA GLU A 94 10.81 -6.61 -1.10
C GLU A 94 9.84 -5.43 -1.24
N ILE A 95 10.33 -4.19 -1.17
CA ILE A 95 9.52 -2.98 -1.40
C ILE A 95 9.08 -2.87 -2.86
N LYS A 96 9.97 -3.17 -3.82
CA LYS A 96 9.62 -3.23 -5.26
C LYS A 96 8.55 -4.27 -5.55
N LYS A 97 8.67 -5.42 -4.89
CA LYS A 97 7.61 -6.43 -4.96
C LYS A 97 6.34 -5.93 -4.30
N GLY A 98 6.43 -5.05 -3.30
CA GLY A 98 5.32 -4.44 -2.55
C GLY A 98 5.07 -5.10 -1.18
N ARG A 99 5.95 -6.02 -0.75
CA ARG A 99 5.84 -6.80 0.49
C ARG A 99 6.04 -5.98 1.76
N ARG A 100 6.32 -4.69 1.62
CA ARG A 100 6.44 -3.74 2.72
C ARG A 100 5.49 -2.58 2.45
N PRO A 101 4.21 -2.71 2.84
CA PRO A 101 3.16 -1.76 2.50
C PRO A 101 3.32 -0.37 3.12
N GLN A 102 4.16 -0.28 4.16
CA GLN A 102 4.62 0.98 4.72
C GLN A 102 5.39 1.80 3.67
N TYR A 103 6.08 1.17 2.72
CA TYR A 103 6.97 1.87 1.80
C TYR A 103 6.42 1.92 0.38
N ALA A 104 6.59 3.06 -0.27
CA ALA A 104 6.43 3.19 -1.72
C ALA A 104 7.79 3.35 -2.40
N TYR A 105 8.01 2.55 -3.44
CA TYR A 105 9.17 2.69 -4.30
C TYR A 105 8.98 3.87 -5.27
N ILE A 106 10.00 4.72 -5.39
CA ILE A 106 10.00 5.89 -6.28
C ILE A 106 11.25 5.79 -7.17
N GLU A 107 11.07 5.57 -8.47
CA GLU A 107 12.20 5.40 -9.40
C GLU A 107 13.16 6.60 -9.42
N GLY A 108 12.63 7.82 -9.30
CA GLY A 108 13.44 9.05 -9.32
C GLY A 108 14.50 9.15 -8.22
N VAL A 109 14.33 8.45 -7.09
CA VAL A 109 15.31 8.41 -5.98
C VAL A 109 15.95 7.03 -5.78
N ALA A 110 15.67 6.08 -6.66
CA ALA A 110 16.13 4.70 -6.58
C ALA A 110 17.65 4.58 -6.35
N LYS A 111 18.44 5.41 -7.05
CA LYS A 111 19.91 5.39 -6.99
C LYS A 111 20.49 5.82 -5.64
N LEU A 112 19.67 6.42 -4.79
CA LEU A 112 20.06 6.90 -3.46
C LEU A 112 19.65 5.93 -2.36
N ASN A 113 19.10 4.75 -2.70
CA ASN A 113 18.52 3.80 -1.74
C ASN A 113 17.46 4.42 -0.81
N LEU A 114 16.72 5.40 -1.34
CA LEU A 114 15.63 6.06 -0.63
C LEU A 114 14.28 5.50 -1.09
N VAL A 115 13.35 5.41 -0.16
CA VAL A 115 11.93 5.09 -0.42
C VAL A 115 11.02 6.05 0.35
N ALA A 116 9.77 6.17 -0.08
CA ALA A 116 8.77 6.96 0.61
C ALA A 116 8.15 6.17 1.77
N ASP A 117 8.18 6.70 3.00
CA ASP A 117 7.56 6.10 4.18
C ASP A 117 6.11 6.55 4.36
N LEU A 118 5.16 5.73 3.89
CA LEU A 118 3.72 5.99 3.92
C LEU A 118 3.08 5.87 5.32
N ASP A 119 3.81 5.37 6.33
CA ASP A 119 3.32 5.39 7.72
C ASP A 119 3.35 6.81 8.31
N ARG A 120 4.20 7.67 7.75
CA ARG A 120 4.39 9.05 8.19
C ARG A 120 3.89 10.00 7.12
N VAL A 121 2.71 10.56 7.32
CA VAL A 121 2.15 11.61 6.44
C VAL A 121 2.06 12.93 7.19
N MET A 122 2.60 13.98 6.59
CA MET A 122 2.51 15.35 7.07
C MET A 122 1.81 16.21 6.02
N THR A 123 1.08 17.22 6.48
CA THR A 123 0.47 18.21 5.61
C THR A 123 1.32 19.47 5.56
N VAL A 124 1.57 19.99 4.36
CA VAL A 124 2.22 21.28 4.14
C VAL A 124 1.34 22.20 3.31
N GLU A 125 1.55 23.50 3.41
CA GLU A 125 0.91 24.45 2.51
C GLU A 125 1.54 24.42 1.12
N LYS A 126 0.72 24.56 0.08
CA LYS A 126 1.15 24.62 -1.33
C LYS A 126 2.11 25.76 -1.61
N ALA A 127 2.11 26.82 -0.81
CA ALA A 127 3.07 27.91 -0.95
C ALA A 127 4.53 27.43 -0.77
N LEU A 128 4.76 26.34 -0.03
CA LEU A 128 6.08 25.80 0.24
C LEU A 128 6.79 25.30 -1.02
N ILE A 129 6.04 24.91 -2.07
CA ILE A 129 6.63 24.44 -3.33
C ILE A 129 7.53 25.50 -3.99
N LEU A 130 7.30 26.79 -3.74
CA LEU A 130 8.12 27.88 -4.28
C LEU A 130 9.54 27.88 -3.72
N GLN A 131 9.74 27.23 -2.57
CA GLN A 131 11.03 27.08 -1.92
C GLN A 131 11.70 25.74 -2.25
N TRP A 132 10.99 24.84 -2.94
CA TRP A 132 11.46 23.50 -3.24
C TRP A 132 12.03 23.41 -4.64
N ASN A 133 13.23 22.80 -4.73
CA ASN A 133 13.77 22.38 -6.01
C ASN A 133 13.17 21.03 -6.40
N ARG A 134 12.05 21.08 -7.13
CA ARG A 134 11.31 19.92 -7.60
C ARG A 134 12.20 18.94 -8.38
N GLN A 135 12.09 17.66 -8.07
CA GLN A 135 12.61 16.56 -8.87
C GLN A 135 11.49 15.58 -9.23
N GLN A 136 11.60 14.98 -10.42
CA GLN A 136 10.56 14.10 -10.95
C GLN A 136 10.69 12.69 -10.37
N GLY A 137 9.64 12.19 -9.71
CA GLY A 137 9.67 10.87 -9.07
C GLY A 137 9.31 9.72 -10.00
N CYS A 138 8.32 9.92 -10.87
CA CYS A 138 7.86 8.94 -11.86
C CYS A 138 7.88 9.57 -13.26
N VAL A 139 8.54 8.91 -14.20
CA VAL A 139 8.66 9.32 -15.60
C VAL A 139 7.67 8.56 -16.47
N THR A 140 7.60 7.24 -16.31
CA THR A 140 6.75 6.38 -17.16
C THR A 140 5.37 6.16 -16.54
N ASP A 141 4.38 5.80 -17.38
CA ASP A 141 3.04 5.48 -16.88
C ASP A 141 3.02 4.21 -16.04
N GLN A 142 3.94 3.28 -16.30
CA GLN A 142 4.10 2.10 -15.46
C GLN A 142 4.55 2.47 -14.04
N GLU A 143 5.52 3.38 -13.92
CA GLU A 143 5.97 3.88 -12.62
C GLU A 143 4.85 4.59 -11.86
N LYS A 144 4.07 5.43 -12.55
CA LYS A 144 2.90 6.10 -11.95
C LYS A 144 1.88 5.08 -11.45
N ARG A 145 1.57 4.04 -12.23
CA ARG A 145 0.65 2.96 -11.82
C ARG A 145 1.15 2.24 -10.58
N LEU A 146 2.42 1.87 -10.55
CA LEU A 146 3.03 1.19 -9.40
C LEU A 146 2.97 2.07 -8.13
N LEU A 147 3.28 3.37 -8.26
CA LEU A 147 3.17 4.30 -7.14
C LEU A 147 1.71 4.44 -6.66
N THR A 148 0.77 4.65 -7.58
CA THR A 148 -0.65 4.74 -7.24
C THR A 148 -1.14 3.47 -6.56
N GLN A 149 -0.72 2.29 -7.01
CA GLN A 149 -1.05 1.01 -6.38
C GLN A 149 -0.47 0.92 -4.96
N ALA A 150 0.79 1.32 -4.75
CA ALA A 150 1.41 1.33 -3.42
C ALA A 150 0.67 2.26 -2.44
N ILE A 151 0.37 3.49 -2.87
CA ILE A 151 -0.40 4.46 -2.07
C ILE A 151 -1.81 3.94 -1.78
N ALA A 152 -2.51 3.43 -2.80
CA ALA A 152 -3.85 2.90 -2.65
C ALA A 152 -3.86 1.73 -1.67
N ARG A 153 -2.96 0.75 -1.84
CA ARG A 153 -2.86 -0.42 -0.97
C ARG A 153 -2.61 -0.05 0.48
N LYS A 154 -1.93 1.05 0.79
CA LYS A 154 -1.80 1.53 2.18
C LYS A 154 -3.13 1.99 2.78
N ARG A 155 -4.09 2.43 1.97
CA ARG A 155 -5.34 3.10 2.40
C ARG A 155 -6.61 2.28 2.18
N ILE A 156 -6.64 1.37 1.22
CA ILE A 156 -7.86 0.63 0.81
C ILE A 156 -8.00 -0.75 1.46
N ARG A 157 -7.02 -1.19 2.27
CA ARG A 157 -7.08 -2.50 2.93
C ARG A 157 -8.35 -2.63 3.74
N PHE A 158 -9.12 -3.66 3.44
CA PHE A 158 -10.28 -3.99 4.25
C PHE A 158 -9.83 -4.37 5.65
N ALA A 159 -10.49 -3.79 6.66
CA ALA A 159 -10.25 -4.09 8.05
C ALA A 159 -10.99 -5.39 8.42
N PHE A 160 -10.39 -6.53 8.06
CA PHE A 160 -10.96 -7.83 8.42
C PHE A 160 -11.09 -7.97 9.95
N PRO A 161 -12.13 -8.67 10.44
CA PRO A 161 -12.22 -9.03 11.85
C PRO A 161 -10.99 -9.81 12.35
N ASP A 162 -10.56 -9.57 13.59
CA ASP A 162 -9.37 -10.20 14.17
C ASP A 162 -9.43 -11.74 14.14
N ASP A 163 -10.61 -12.29 14.39
CA ASP A 163 -10.84 -13.74 14.36
C ASP A 163 -10.79 -14.32 12.94
N PHE A 164 -11.15 -13.54 11.91
CA PHE A 164 -10.90 -13.92 10.53
C PHE A 164 -9.41 -13.94 10.22
N VAL A 165 -8.65 -12.93 10.65
CA VAL A 165 -7.19 -12.89 10.44
C VAL A 165 -6.53 -14.12 11.08
N GLN A 166 -6.97 -14.53 12.26
CA GLN A 166 -6.52 -15.77 12.89
C GLN A 166 -6.94 -17.01 12.10
N PHE A 167 -8.18 -17.05 11.62
CA PHE A 167 -8.74 -18.15 10.82
C PHE A 167 -7.93 -18.42 9.55
N VAL A 168 -7.53 -17.38 8.80
CA VAL A 168 -6.77 -17.53 7.56
C VAL A 168 -5.26 -17.71 7.75
N SER A 169 -4.71 -17.47 8.94
CA SER A 169 -3.26 -17.38 9.19
C SER A 169 -2.42 -18.53 8.60
N LYS A 170 -2.90 -19.78 8.68
CA LYS A 170 -2.20 -20.95 8.11
C LYS A 170 -2.18 -20.93 6.58
N LEU A 171 -3.29 -20.54 5.96
CA LEU A 171 -3.41 -20.36 4.51
C LEU A 171 -2.45 -19.25 4.05
N GLN A 172 -2.50 -18.09 4.71
CA GLN A 172 -1.64 -16.95 4.36
C GLN A 172 -0.16 -17.32 4.45
N LYS A 173 0.24 -17.96 5.55
CA LYS A 173 1.63 -18.42 5.75
C LYS A 173 2.06 -19.41 4.67
N ARG A 174 1.21 -20.38 4.31
CA ARG A 174 1.52 -21.36 3.26
C ARG A 174 1.79 -20.68 1.92
N MET A 175 0.94 -19.72 1.57
CA MET A 175 1.04 -18.95 0.33
C MET A 175 2.34 -18.14 0.29
N GLN A 176 2.62 -17.40 1.35
CA GLN A 176 3.86 -16.63 1.50
C GLN A 176 5.11 -17.54 1.41
N ASP A 177 5.08 -18.70 2.06
CA ASP A 177 6.21 -19.63 2.07
C ASP A 177 6.45 -20.33 0.72
N LYS A 178 5.38 -20.56 -0.07
CA LYS A 178 5.43 -21.39 -1.29
C LYS A 178 5.48 -20.62 -2.59
N HIS A 179 4.88 -19.42 -2.69
CA HIS A 179 4.83 -18.68 -3.96
C HIS A 179 6.21 -18.33 -4.53
N THR A 180 7.28 -18.31 -3.71
CA THR A 180 8.66 -18.08 -4.19
C THR A 180 9.41 -19.36 -4.58
N LYS A 181 8.84 -20.54 -4.35
CA LYS A 181 9.52 -21.82 -4.57
C LYS A 181 9.32 -22.28 -6.02
N GLN A 182 10.35 -22.91 -6.59
CA GLN A 182 10.27 -23.62 -7.87
C GLN A 182 9.64 -25.00 -7.62
N SER A 183 8.31 -25.01 -7.55
CA SER A 183 7.49 -26.20 -7.33
C SER A 183 6.12 -25.96 -7.93
N ASP A 184 5.38 -27.01 -8.28
CA ASP A 184 4.05 -26.89 -8.91
C ASP A 184 3.10 -25.97 -8.11
N GLU A 185 3.11 -26.06 -6.77
CA GLU A 185 2.29 -25.19 -5.91
C GLU A 185 2.76 -23.72 -5.98
N GLY A 186 4.07 -23.51 -6.04
CA GLY A 186 4.63 -22.16 -6.16
C GLY A 186 4.36 -21.54 -7.53
N GLU A 187 4.33 -22.36 -8.59
CA GLU A 187 3.94 -21.92 -9.94
C GLU A 187 2.45 -21.58 -10.00
N ALA A 188 1.58 -22.47 -9.50
CA ALA A 188 0.14 -22.20 -9.40
C ALA A 188 -0.16 -20.93 -8.60
N LEU A 189 0.53 -20.72 -7.47
CA LEU A 189 0.37 -19.50 -6.68
C LEU A 189 0.80 -18.24 -7.43
N ARG A 190 1.89 -18.27 -8.21
CA ARG A 190 2.34 -17.13 -9.04
C ARG A 190 1.46 -16.85 -10.25
N ALA A 191 0.63 -17.81 -10.64
CA ALA A 191 -0.37 -17.61 -11.69
C ALA A 191 -1.64 -16.93 -11.17
N LEU A 192 -1.82 -16.87 -9.86
CA LEU A 192 -2.90 -16.11 -9.26
C LEU A 192 -2.58 -14.62 -9.41
N ARG A 193 -3.54 -13.89 -9.93
CA ARG A 193 -3.56 -12.44 -9.97
C ARG A 193 -3.79 -11.86 -8.58
N GLU A 194 -4.79 -12.37 -7.87
CA GLU A 194 -5.12 -11.98 -6.51
C GLU A 194 -6.01 -13.03 -5.84
N ILE A 195 -6.13 -12.95 -4.51
CA ILE A 195 -7.11 -13.71 -3.75
C ILE A 195 -8.05 -12.72 -3.07
N ARG A 196 -9.34 -12.94 -3.23
CA ARG A 196 -10.39 -12.13 -2.58
C ARG A 196 -11.25 -13.01 -1.70
N VAL A 197 -11.94 -12.40 -0.74
CA VAL A 197 -12.89 -13.08 0.14
C VAL A 197 -14.11 -12.22 0.36
N SER A 198 -15.29 -12.81 0.31
CA SER A 198 -16.54 -12.15 0.70
C SER A 198 -17.19 -12.88 1.87
N ALA A 199 -17.87 -12.16 2.75
CA ALA A 199 -18.68 -12.73 3.82
C ALA A 199 -20.17 -12.45 3.58
N ARG A 200 -21.02 -13.46 3.74
CA ARG A 200 -22.48 -13.35 3.68
C ARG A 200 -23.13 -13.84 4.97
N PRO A 201 -24.18 -13.18 5.48
CA PRO A 201 -24.69 -11.87 5.05
C PRO A 201 -23.74 -10.72 5.38
N SER A 202 -22.93 -10.85 6.43
CA SER A 202 -21.93 -9.86 6.84
C SER A 202 -20.79 -10.48 7.64
N TRP A 203 -19.66 -9.79 7.72
CA TRP A 203 -18.50 -10.18 8.52
C TRP A 203 -18.78 -10.33 10.03
N ASN A 204 -19.83 -9.67 10.54
CA ASN A 204 -20.15 -9.61 11.95
C ASN A 204 -21.27 -10.58 12.38
N ASP A 205 -21.78 -11.38 11.45
CA ASP A 205 -22.79 -12.38 11.80
C ASP A 205 -22.20 -13.52 12.63
N GLU A 206 -23.08 -14.25 13.33
CA GLU A 206 -22.67 -15.33 14.23
C GLU A 206 -22.01 -16.48 13.47
N ASN A 207 -22.45 -16.78 12.24
CA ASN A 207 -21.90 -17.84 11.39
C ASN A 207 -21.89 -17.40 9.91
N PRO A 208 -20.95 -16.53 9.50
CA PRO A 208 -20.95 -16.03 8.13
C PRO A 208 -20.39 -17.09 7.17
N GLU A 209 -21.01 -17.15 6.00
CA GLU A 209 -20.54 -17.91 4.86
C GLU A 209 -19.47 -17.10 4.14
N LEU A 210 -18.26 -17.66 4.07
CA LEU A 210 -17.12 -17.09 3.37
C LEU A 210 -16.99 -17.73 2.00
N MET A 211 -16.84 -16.90 0.98
CA MET A 211 -16.47 -17.33 -0.37
C MET A 211 -15.08 -16.77 -0.71
N PHE A 212 -14.12 -17.66 -0.95
CA PHE A 212 -12.78 -17.31 -1.41
C PHE A 212 -12.71 -17.35 -2.94
N TYR A 213 -12.25 -16.27 -3.55
CA TYR A 213 -12.00 -16.20 -4.99
C TYR A 213 -10.49 -16.19 -5.22
N PHE A 214 -9.98 -17.28 -5.78
CA PHE A 214 -8.60 -17.40 -6.23
C PHE A 214 -8.56 -16.99 -7.71
N ILE A 215 -8.22 -15.73 -7.96
CA ILE A 215 -8.32 -15.15 -9.30
C ILE A 215 -7.02 -15.45 -10.06
N ARG A 216 -7.11 -16.19 -11.18
CA ARG A 216 -5.98 -16.51 -12.07
C ARG A 216 -5.94 -15.58 -13.28
N GLU A 217 -4.75 -15.44 -13.87
CA GLU A 217 -4.62 -14.90 -15.23
C GLU A 217 -5.19 -15.90 -16.26
N GLU A 218 -5.67 -15.40 -17.40
CA GLU A 218 -6.55 -16.13 -18.33
C GLU A 218 -5.88 -17.31 -19.06
N GLU A 219 -4.55 -17.32 -19.21
CA GLU A 219 -3.87 -18.18 -20.20
C GLU A 219 -3.48 -19.59 -19.73
N GLN A 220 -3.91 -20.07 -18.55
CA GLN A 220 -3.41 -21.34 -18.00
C GLN A 220 -4.49 -22.22 -17.34
N ASP A 221 -4.87 -23.28 -18.06
CA ASP A 221 -5.88 -24.27 -17.64
C ASP A 221 -5.38 -25.23 -16.56
N ASP A 222 -4.09 -25.57 -16.57
CA ASP A 222 -3.52 -26.55 -15.64
C ASP A 222 -2.00 -26.45 -15.53
N TYR A 223 -1.50 -26.68 -14.30
CA TYR A 223 -0.07 -26.69 -13.97
C TYR A 223 0.40 -28.12 -13.75
N ASN A 224 1.29 -28.59 -14.63
CA ASN A 224 1.94 -29.91 -14.52
C ASN A 224 0.95 -31.09 -14.29
N GLY A 225 -0.27 -31.00 -14.85
CA GLY A 225 -1.31 -32.03 -14.76
C GLY A 225 -2.14 -32.02 -13.45
N ILE A 226 -1.98 -30.99 -12.61
CA ILE A 226 -2.82 -30.75 -11.43
C ILE A 226 -3.82 -29.65 -11.78
N GLY A 227 -5.10 -30.03 -11.84
CA GLY A 227 -6.21 -29.09 -12.04
C GLY A 227 -6.37 -28.13 -10.85
N TRP A 228 -6.93 -26.96 -11.14
CA TRP A 228 -7.20 -25.91 -10.17
C TRP A 228 -8.11 -26.37 -9.01
N ASP A 229 -8.99 -27.34 -9.25
CA ASP A 229 -9.82 -28.00 -8.24
C ASP A 229 -8.97 -28.62 -7.11
N LYS A 230 -7.89 -29.32 -7.47
CA LYS A 230 -6.99 -29.96 -6.49
C LYS A 230 -6.20 -28.92 -5.71
N TRP A 231 -5.81 -27.82 -6.35
CA TRP A 231 -5.12 -26.72 -5.68
C TRP A 231 -6.04 -26.01 -4.69
N LEU A 232 -7.26 -25.72 -5.11
CA LEU A 232 -8.30 -25.14 -4.30
C LEU A 232 -8.58 -26.00 -3.05
N ASP A 233 -8.81 -27.30 -3.23
CA ASP A 233 -9.01 -28.24 -2.13
C ASP A 233 -7.82 -28.22 -1.16
N LYS A 234 -6.60 -28.23 -1.70
CA LYS A 234 -5.38 -28.19 -0.89
C LYS A 234 -5.29 -26.91 -0.05
N TRP A 235 -5.67 -25.77 -0.62
CA TRP A 235 -5.64 -24.47 0.05
C TRP A 235 -6.77 -24.32 1.07
N LEU A 236 -8.01 -24.64 0.71
CA LEU A 236 -9.14 -24.58 1.63
C LEU A 236 -8.99 -25.54 2.82
N ASN A 237 -8.33 -26.69 2.64
CA ASN A 237 -8.01 -27.60 3.76
C ASN A 237 -7.04 -27.02 4.80
N LEU A 238 -6.39 -25.88 4.54
CA LEU A 238 -5.58 -25.16 5.54
C LEU A 238 -6.43 -24.32 6.50
N LEU A 239 -7.67 -24.02 6.11
CA LEU A 239 -8.61 -23.29 6.94
C LEU A 239 -9.14 -24.21 8.06
N PRO A 240 -9.32 -23.68 9.28
CA PRO A 240 -9.98 -24.41 10.36
C PRO A 240 -11.36 -24.93 9.95
N LYS A 241 -11.65 -26.20 10.25
CA LYS A 241 -12.99 -26.80 10.05
C LYS A 241 -13.96 -26.51 11.20
N SER A 242 -13.52 -25.72 12.18
CA SER A 242 -14.24 -25.40 13.41
C SER A 242 -14.16 -23.91 13.67
N GLY A 243 -15.22 -23.35 14.25
CA GLY A 243 -15.37 -21.91 14.46
C GLY A 243 -16.65 -21.42 13.81
N ARG A 244 -16.83 -20.10 13.75
CA ARG A 244 -18.02 -19.51 13.14
C ARG A 244 -17.99 -19.43 11.62
N PHE A 245 -16.81 -19.42 11.03
CA PHE A 245 -16.68 -19.27 9.58
C PHE A 245 -16.97 -20.58 8.87
N GLN A 246 -17.90 -20.53 7.92
CA GLN A 246 -18.12 -21.60 6.95
C GLN A 246 -17.49 -21.16 5.64
N SER A 247 -16.44 -21.83 5.20
CA SER A 247 -15.67 -21.40 4.03
C SER A 247 -15.87 -22.32 2.84
N ASP A 248 -16.12 -21.73 1.68
CA ASP A 248 -16.02 -22.35 0.37
C ASP A 248 -15.13 -21.49 -0.54
N GLY A 249 -14.80 -21.96 -1.74
CA GLY A 249 -14.00 -21.17 -2.67
C GLY A 249 -14.11 -21.63 -4.10
N LEU A 250 -13.56 -20.80 -4.99
CA LEU A 250 -13.48 -21.04 -6.43
C LEU A 250 -12.16 -20.53 -6.97
N VAL A 251 -11.65 -21.18 -8.01
CA VAL A 251 -10.59 -20.63 -8.86
C VAL A 251 -11.23 -20.12 -10.14
N VAL A 252 -11.04 -18.83 -10.41
CA VAL A 252 -11.76 -18.09 -11.46
C VAL A 252 -10.82 -17.16 -12.21
N SER A 253 -11.09 -16.86 -13.47
CA SER A 253 -10.53 -15.69 -14.14
C SER A 253 -11.37 -14.45 -13.82
N LEU A 254 -10.93 -13.26 -14.25
CA LEU A 254 -11.76 -12.05 -14.14
C LEU A 254 -13.03 -12.14 -15.00
N GLU A 255 -13.01 -12.88 -16.11
CA GLU A 255 -14.17 -13.06 -16.99
C GLU A 255 -15.26 -13.94 -16.36
N ASP A 256 -14.86 -14.85 -15.48
CA ASP A 256 -15.78 -15.73 -14.75
C ASP A 256 -16.51 -15.01 -13.60
N MET A 257 -15.98 -13.87 -13.15
CA MET A 257 -16.55 -13.12 -12.03
C MET A 257 -17.60 -12.11 -12.49
N THR A 258 -18.71 -12.03 -11.76
CA THR A 258 -19.61 -10.89 -11.94
C THR A 258 -18.98 -9.64 -11.32
N ALA A 259 -19.35 -8.48 -11.84
CA ALA A 259 -18.98 -7.20 -11.23
C ALA A 259 -19.42 -7.11 -9.76
N LYS A 260 -20.52 -7.77 -9.40
CA LYS A 260 -21.00 -7.85 -8.02
C LYS A 260 -20.04 -8.66 -7.15
N ASP A 261 -19.60 -9.83 -7.60
CA ASP A 261 -18.69 -10.68 -6.82
C ASP A 261 -17.35 -9.98 -6.58
N TYR A 262 -16.84 -9.25 -7.57
CA TYR A 262 -15.61 -8.47 -7.43
C TYR A 262 -15.76 -7.30 -6.45
N VAL A 263 -16.87 -6.55 -6.52
CA VAL A 263 -17.15 -5.40 -5.65
C VAL A 263 -17.48 -5.81 -4.21
N ASP A 264 -18.18 -6.92 -4.01
CA ASP A 264 -18.62 -7.40 -2.70
C ASP A 264 -17.57 -8.29 -2.00
N SER A 265 -16.42 -8.52 -2.64
CA SER A 265 -15.30 -9.24 -2.05
C SER A 265 -14.14 -8.30 -1.77
N ASP A 266 -13.39 -8.60 -0.72
CA ASP A 266 -12.24 -7.84 -0.27
C ASP A 266 -10.95 -8.58 -0.60
N PRO A 267 -9.90 -7.91 -1.10
CA PRO A 267 -8.63 -8.56 -1.36
C PRO A 267 -8.04 -9.08 -0.05
N LEU A 268 -7.79 -10.39 0.00
CA LEU A 268 -7.01 -11.00 1.06
C LEU A 268 -5.58 -10.59 0.80
N ASP A 269 -5.15 -9.52 1.46
CA ASP A 269 -3.88 -8.85 1.22
C ASP A 269 -2.69 -9.73 1.65
N LEU A 270 -2.40 -10.71 0.82
CA LEU A 270 -1.24 -11.58 0.88
C LEU A 270 -0.15 -10.84 0.16
N ASP A 271 0.94 -10.53 0.86
CA ASP A 271 2.09 -9.86 0.27
C ASP A 271 2.64 -10.62 -0.95
N HIS A 272 2.10 -10.26 -2.12
CA HIS A 272 2.43 -10.71 -3.48
C HIS A 272 2.37 -12.22 -3.66
N LEU A 273 1.19 -12.69 -4.08
CA LEU A 273 1.11 -13.80 -5.02
C LEU A 273 1.60 -13.34 -6.39
#